data_AF-A0A7J2YKL1-F1
#
_entry.id   AF-A0A7J2YKL1-F1
#
_cell.length_a   1.000
_cell.length_b   1.000
_cell.length_c   1.000
_cell.angle_alpha   90.00
_cell.angle_beta   90.00
_cell.angle_gamma   90.00
#
_symmetry.space_group_name_H-M   'P 1'
#
loop_
_entity.id
_entity.type
_entity.pdbx_description
1 polymer ?
#
loop_
_entity_poly.entity_id
_entity_poly.type
_entity_poly.pdbx_seq_one_letter_code
_entity_poly.pdbx_strand_id
1 'polypeptide(L)'
;MTTIRECPRLMALQDVEECLILERLNKFALRVKIGDQEYLAFLQNTGRLMDYVVHGRRGFCIPIGKPQKLSRRLFAISEGDLAAIVDTYIQSKAFEEAVSRDLIPWLRCYRILRKDVPIAGTKIDYLMTCELKDVFVELKSAALRLGY
;
A
#
# COMPACT_ATOMS: atom_id res chain seq x y z
N MET A 1 12.04 26.21 7.09
CA MET A 1 12.21 24.87 7.70
C MET A 1 10.83 24.41 8.12
N THR A 2 10.19 23.56 7.31
CA THR A 2 8.85 23.05 7.61
C THR A 2 8.98 22.03 8.73
N THR A 3 8.54 22.37 9.94
CA THR A 3 8.45 21.44 11.05
C THR A 3 7.59 20.26 10.59
N ILE A 4 8.20 19.08 10.41
CA ILE A 4 7.46 17.85 10.21
C ILE A 4 6.60 17.71 11.48
N ARG A 5 5.29 17.92 11.35
CA ARG A 5 4.34 17.58 12.43
C ARG A 5 4.68 16.16 12.86
N GLU A 6 4.78 15.90 14.16
CA GLU A 6 4.89 14.52 14.65
C GLU A 6 3.68 13.73 14.14
N CYS A 7 3.90 12.97 13.07
CA CYS A 7 2.90 12.09 12.51
C CYS A 7 2.86 10.84 13.38
N PRO A 8 1.69 10.46 13.90
CA PRO A 8 1.58 9.23 14.69
C PRO A 8 2.03 8.06 13.83
N ARG A 9 2.98 7.27 14.34
CA ARG A 9 3.39 6.02 13.70
C ARG A 9 2.20 5.07 13.70
N LEU A 10 1.74 4.69 12.50
CA LEU A 10 0.66 3.72 12.33
C LEU A 10 1.20 2.30 12.48
N MET A 11 2.25 1.95 11.73
CA MET A 11 2.77 0.58 11.74
C MET A 11 4.26 0.51 11.46
N ALA A 12 4.81 -0.69 11.68
CA ALA A 12 6.18 -1.08 11.37
C ALA A 12 6.13 -2.23 10.37
N LEU A 13 6.95 -2.15 9.32
CA LEU A 13 7.21 -3.29 8.45
C LEU A 13 8.56 -3.89 8.85
N GLN A 14 8.63 -5.22 8.90
CA GLN A 14 9.84 -5.98 9.18
C GLN A 14 10.39 -6.57 7.89
N ASP A 15 11.66 -7.01 7.91
CA ASP A 15 12.32 -7.68 6.78
C ASP A 15 12.27 -6.87 5.48
N VAL A 16 12.38 -5.54 5.60
CA VAL A 16 12.38 -4.64 4.44
C VAL A 16 13.71 -4.78 3.69
N GLU A 17 13.63 -5.13 2.42
CA GLU A 17 14.76 -5.25 1.50
C GLU A 17 14.68 -4.13 0.45
N GLU A 18 15.74 -3.35 0.32
CA GLU A 18 15.86 -2.40 -0.79
C GLU A 18 16.06 -3.16 -2.12
N CYS A 19 15.44 -2.66 -3.20
CA CYS A 19 15.55 -3.24 -4.52
C CYS A 19 15.68 -2.19 -5.62
N LEU A 20 16.21 -2.61 -6.77
CA LEU A 20 16.13 -1.85 -8.03
C LEU A 20 15.08 -2.48 -8.94
N ILE A 21 14.16 -1.67 -9.45
CA ILE A 21 13.16 -2.12 -10.43
C ILE A 21 13.88 -2.33 -11.77
N LEU A 22 13.79 -3.56 -12.31
CA LEU A 22 14.37 -3.87 -13.62
C LEU A 22 13.33 -3.79 -14.72
N GLU A 23 12.20 -4.48 -14.57
CA GLU A 23 11.12 -4.44 -15.57
C GLU A 23 9.76 -4.76 -14.95
N ARG A 24 8.69 -4.22 -15.55
CA ARG A 24 7.32 -4.66 -15.25
C ARG A 24 6.90 -5.73 -16.23
N LEU A 25 6.68 -6.93 -15.72
CA LEU A 25 6.28 -8.09 -16.50
C LEU A 25 4.80 -8.05 -16.87
N ASN A 26 3.96 -7.66 -15.91
CA ASN A 26 2.51 -7.51 -16.08
C ASN A 26 1.91 -6.65 -14.96
N LYS A 27 0.58 -6.58 -14.87
CA LYS A 27 -0.11 -5.80 -13.84
C LYS A 27 0.21 -6.20 -12.39
N PHE A 28 0.69 -7.43 -12.16
CA PHE A 28 0.90 -8.01 -10.83
C PHE A 28 2.34 -8.43 -10.55
N ALA A 29 3.24 -8.41 -11.54
CA ALA A 29 4.58 -8.94 -11.40
C ALA A 29 5.63 -8.01 -12.00
N LEU A 30 6.76 -7.94 -11.31
CA LEU A 30 7.93 -7.14 -11.63
C LEU A 30 9.17 -8.02 -11.52
N ARG A 31 10.22 -7.71 -12.28
CA ARG A 31 11.57 -8.17 -11.98
C ARG A 31 12.30 -7.07 -11.21
N VAL A 32 12.93 -7.45 -10.11
CA VAL A 32 13.71 -6.55 -9.26
C VAL A 32 15.07 -7.16 -8.94
N LYS A 33 16.07 -6.32 -8.68
CA LYS A 33 17.39 -6.72 -8.17
C LYS A 33 17.49 -6.37 -6.69
N ILE A 34 17.85 -7.34 -5.85
CA ILE A 34 18.13 -7.17 -4.41
C ILE A 34 19.54 -7.69 -4.17
N GLY A 35 20.45 -6.83 -3.69
CA GLY A 35 21.88 -7.13 -3.71
C GLY A 35 22.33 -7.46 -5.13
N ASP A 36 22.94 -8.63 -5.33
CA ASP A 36 23.39 -9.12 -6.64
C ASP A 36 22.42 -10.11 -7.31
N GLN A 37 21.28 -10.39 -6.69
CA GLN A 37 20.32 -11.40 -7.17
C GLN A 37 19.05 -10.78 -7.74
N GLU A 38 18.48 -11.44 -8.75
CA GLU A 38 17.20 -11.05 -9.35
C GLU A 38 16.05 -11.87 -8.77
N TYR A 39 14.94 -11.19 -8.50
CA TYR A 39 13.72 -11.79 -7.97
C TYR A 39 12.51 -11.34 -8.77
N LEU A 40 11.45 -12.15 -8.77
CA LEU A 40 10.14 -11.66 -9.13
C LEU A 40 9.46 -11.09 -7.89
N ALA A 41 8.97 -9.86 -8.01
CA ALA A 41 8.21 -9.19 -6.97
C ALA A 41 6.73 -9.07 -7.37
N PHE A 42 5.85 -9.43 -6.45
CA PHE A 42 4.42 -9.19 -6.56
C PHE A 42 4.12 -7.71 -6.33
N LEU A 43 3.26 -7.15 -7.18
CA LEU A 43 2.75 -5.79 -7.08
C LEU A 43 1.26 -5.83 -6.79
N GLN A 44 0.88 -5.53 -5.54
CA GLN A 44 -0.53 -5.44 -5.15
C GLN A 44 -1.09 -4.05 -5.45
N ASN A 45 -1.13 -3.69 -6.74
CA ASN A 45 -1.76 -2.47 -7.23
C ASN A 45 -2.09 -2.61 -8.73
N THR A 46 -3.36 -2.50 -9.09
CA THR A 46 -3.82 -2.59 -10.49
C THR A 46 -3.66 -1.29 -11.27
N GLY A 47 -3.30 -0.19 -10.59
CA GLY A 47 -3.01 1.10 -11.21
C GLY A 47 -1.85 1.02 -12.19
N ARG A 48 -1.82 1.99 -13.13
CA ARG A 48 -0.77 2.05 -14.14
C ARG A 48 0.60 2.36 -13.53
N LEU A 49 0.67 3.15 -12.45
CA LEU A 49 1.92 3.46 -11.73
C LEU A 49 3.09 3.84 -12.66
N MET A 50 2.80 4.54 -13.77
CA MET A 50 3.75 4.77 -14.87
C MET A 50 5.01 5.50 -14.42
N ASP A 51 4.88 6.44 -13.48
CA ASP A 51 6.01 7.25 -13.00
C ASP A 51 6.83 6.57 -11.91
N TYR A 52 6.26 5.52 -11.31
CA TYR A 52 6.82 4.82 -10.16
C TYR A 52 7.52 3.53 -10.57
N VAL A 53 6.86 2.73 -11.40
CA VAL A 53 7.39 1.45 -11.87
C VAL A 53 8.21 1.69 -13.14
N VAL A 54 9.40 2.25 -12.95
CA VAL A 54 10.35 2.61 -14.02
C VAL A 54 11.67 1.90 -13.77
N HIS A 55 12.32 1.46 -14.85
CA HIS A 55 13.64 0.84 -14.78
C HIS A 55 14.63 1.71 -14.00
N GLY A 56 15.41 1.09 -13.12
CA GLY A 56 16.44 1.75 -12.31
C GLY A 56 15.92 2.46 -11.06
N ARG A 57 14.60 2.61 -10.87
CA ARG A 57 14.08 3.20 -9.63
C ARG A 57 14.30 2.28 -8.44
N ARG A 58 14.69 2.90 -7.32
CA ARG A 58 14.78 2.24 -6.02
C ARG A 58 13.39 1.99 -5.44
N GLY A 59 13.19 0.79 -4.93
CA GLY A 59 11.96 0.38 -4.25
C GLY A 59 12.26 -0.44 -3.01
N PHE A 60 11.20 -0.82 -2.32
CA PHE A 60 11.26 -1.58 -1.08
C PHE A 60 10.36 -2.80 -1.17
N CYS A 61 10.96 -3.95 -0.89
CA CYS A 61 10.32 -5.25 -0.89
C CYS A 61 10.20 -5.81 0.53
N ILE A 62 9.24 -6.72 0.72
CA ILE A 62 9.21 -7.67 1.83
C ILE A 62 9.16 -9.10 1.30
N PRO A 63 9.80 -10.08 1.96
CA PRO A 63 9.64 -11.49 1.65
C PRO A 63 8.19 -11.93 1.78
N ILE A 64 7.75 -12.82 0.88
CA ILE A 64 6.47 -13.52 1.01
C ILE A 64 6.73 -15.03 0.99
N GLY A 65 6.08 -15.77 1.90
CA GLY A 65 6.31 -17.21 2.14
C GLY A 65 5.83 -18.16 1.04
N LYS A 66 5.94 -17.77 -0.23
CA LYS A 66 5.59 -18.61 -1.39
C LYS A 66 6.83 -19.37 -1.88
N PRO A 67 6.72 -20.69 -2.17
CA PRO A 67 7.82 -21.46 -2.73
C PRO A 67 7.89 -21.22 -4.25
N GLN A 68 8.62 -20.19 -4.71
CA GLN A 68 9.08 -19.97 -6.12
C GLN A 68 9.74 -18.60 -6.34
N LYS A 69 10.18 -18.31 -7.58
CA LYS A 69 10.75 -17.02 -8.06
C LYS A 69 9.96 -15.76 -7.66
N LEU A 70 8.65 -15.85 -7.39
CA LEU A 70 7.79 -14.76 -6.87
C LEU A 70 7.75 -14.76 -5.33
N SER A 71 8.92 -14.57 -4.72
CA SER A 71 9.14 -14.64 -3.27
C SER A 71 9.22 -13.27 -2.60
N ARG A 72 8.98 -12.20 -3.36
CA ARG A 72 9.03 -10.82 -2.89
C ARG A 72 7.73 -10.10 -3.17
N ARG A 73 7.41 -9.08 -2.38
CA ARG A 73 6.32 -8.13 -2.62
C ARG A 73 6.90 -6.73 -2.59
N LEU A 74 6.81 -6.02 -3.71
CA LEU A 74 7.17 -4.60 -3.76
C LEU A 74 6.04 -3.80 -3.09
N PHE A 75 6.37 -3.01 -2.09
CA PHE A 75 5.36 -2.23 -1.35
C PHE A 75 5.53 -0.72 -1.41
N ALA A 76 6.74 -0.22 -1.63
CA ALA A 76 7.00 1.20 -1.72
C ALA A 76 8.10 1.51 -2.75
N ILE A 77 8.11 2.75 -3.24
CA ILE A 77 9.08 3.25 -4.20
C ILE A 77 9.70 4.52 -3.63
N SER A 78 11.03 4.61 -3.68
CA SER A 78 11.79 5.72 -3.10
C SER A 78 11.41 7.04 -3.76
N GLU A 79 11.19 8.06 -2.93
CA GLU A 79 10.79 9.42 -3.30
C GLU A 79 11.47 10.42 -2.36
N GLY A 80 12.56 11.04 -2.82
CA GLY A 80 13.41 11.89 -1.97
C GLY A 80 13.92 11.10 -0.76
N ASP A 81 13.74 11.68 0.44
CA ASP A 81 14.12 11.05 1.71
C ASP A 81 13.05 10.08 2.26
N LEU A 82 11.95 9.90 1.53
CA LEU A 82 10.81 9.06 1.91
C LEU A 82 10.53 8.01 0.83
N ALA A 83 9.35 7.37 0.93
CA ALA A 83 8.88 6.43 -0.07
C ALA A 83 7.37 6.56 -0.28
N ALA A 84 6.93 6.47 -1.53
CA ALA A 84 5.53 6.32 -1.88
C ALA A 84 5.10 4.86 -1.66
N ILE A 85 4.18 4.63 -0.72
CA ILE A 85 3.58 3.30 -0.52
C ILE A 85 2.65 3.03 -1.69
N VAL A 86 2.94 2.01 -2.49
CA VAL A 86 2.15 1.63 -3.67
C VAL A 86 1.32 0.36 -3.47
N ASP A 87 1.60 -0.43 -2.42
CA ASP A 87 0.83 -1.65 -2.13
C ASP A 87 -0.50 -1.32 -1.42
N THR A 88 -1.62 -1.67 -2.06
CA THR A 88 -2.96 -1.34 -1.55
C THR A 88 -3.34 -2.12 -0.30
N TYR A 89 -2.70 -3.25 -0.02
CA TYR A 89 -2.90 -3.98 1.21
C TYR A 89 -2.23 -3.28 2.40
N ILE A 90 -1.02 -2.75 2.23
CA ILE A 90 -0.38 -1.94 3.28
C ILE A 90 -1.15 -0.63 3.49
N GLN A 91 -1.63 0.00 2.42
CA GLN A 91 -2.50 1.19 2.54
C GLN A 91 -3.76 0.90 3.35
N SER A 92 -4.43 -0.24 3.10
CA SER A 92 -5.64 -0.62 3.84
C SER A 92 -5.36 -0.95 5.30
N LYS A 93 -4.21 -1.57 5.60
CA LYS A 93 -3.77 -1.79 6.99
C LYS A 93 -3.45 -0.51 7.74
N ALA A 94 -2.83 0.47 7.08
CA ALA A 94 -2.60 1.79 7.66
C ALA A 94 -3.94 2.52 7.93
N PHE A 95 -4.92 2.41 7.02
CA PHE A 95 -6.26 2.96 7.22
C PHE A 95 -6.97 2.32 8.42
N GLU A 96 -6.97 0.99 8.51
CA GLU A 96 -7.56 0.24 9.63
C GLU A 96 -6.99 0.70 10.98
N GLU A 97 -5.66 0.87 11.05
CA GLU A 97 -4.98 1.36 12.25
C GLU A 97 -5.30 2.82 12.58
N ALA A 98 -5.44 3.68 11.57
CA ALA A 98 -5.81 5.07 11.78
C ALA A 98 -7.25 5.20 12.30
N VAL A 99 -8.17 4.34 11.84
CA VAL A 99 -9.54 4.27 12.33
C VAL A 99 -9.58 3.73 13.76
N SER A 100 -8.87 2.64 14.07
CA SER A 100 -8.88 2.03 15.40
C SER A 100 -8.37 2.96 16.51
N ARG A 101 -7.49 3.90 16.14
CA ARG A 101 -6.88 4.90 17.05
C ARG A 101 -7.51 6.28 16.98
N ASP A 102 -8.66 6.42 16.34
CA ASP A 102 -9.41 7.69 16.26
C ASP A 102 -8.61 8.85 15.64
N LEU A 103 -7.64 8.52 14.77
CA LEU A 103 -6.72 9.46 14.13
C LEU A 103 -7.35 10.19 12.94
N ILE A 104 -8.47 9.69 12.40
CA ILE A 104 -9.24 10.31 11.34
C ILE A 104 -10.45 11.01 11.98
N PRO A 105 -10.46 12.36 12.12
CA PRO A 105 -11.42 13.06 12.98
C PRO A 105 -12.90 12.81 12.62
N TRP A 106 -13.21 12.71 11.34
CA TRP A 106 -14.58 12.49 10.86
C TRP A 106 -15.03 11.02 10.95
N LEU A 107 -14.12 10.09 11.27
CA LEU A 107 -14.41 8.67 11.48
C LEU A 107 -14.40 8.24 12.96
N ARG A 108 -14.16 9.15 13.91
CA ARG A 108 -13.94 8.79 15.33
C ARG A 108 -15.05 8.00 15.99
N CYS A 109 -16.30 8.22 15.61
CA CYS A 109 -17.41 7.45 16.18
C CYS A 109 -17.63 6.10 15.47
N TYR A 110 -17.00 5.90 14.31
CA TYR A 110 -17.18 4.71 13.51
C TYR A 110 -16.19 3.61 13.89
N ARG A 111 -16.66 2.36 13.80
CA ARG A 111 -15.85 1.14 13.91
C ARG A 111 -16.08 0.27 12.69
N ILE A 112 -15.04 -0.43 12.24
CA ILE A 112 -15.13 -1.35 11.11
C ILE A 112 -15.91 -2.59 11.57
N LEU A 113 -17.10 -2.79 10.99
CA LEU A 113 -17.99 -3.91 11.30
C LEU A 113 -17.69 -5.12 10.40
N ARG A 114 -17.46 -4.87 9.10
CA ARG A 114 -17.16 -5.93 8.12
C ARG A 114 -16.24 -5.39 7.04
N LYS A 115 -15.43 -6.29 6.46
CA LYS A 115 -14.59 -6.05 5.29
C LYS A 115 -15.12 -6.80 4.07
N ASP A 116 -14.76 -6.35 2.87
CA ASP A 116 -15.05 -7.03 1.60
C ASP A 116 -16.55 -7.31 1.41
N VAL A 117 -17.38 -6.29 1.64
CA VAL A 117 -18.84 -6.41 1.75
C VAL A 117 -19.48 -6.54 0.37
N PRO A 118 -20.16 -7.66 0.06
CA PRO A 118 -20.79 -7.84 -1.23
C PRO A 118 -22.02 -6.94 -1.38
N ILE A 119 -22.06 -6.11 -2.42
CA ILE A 119 -23.20 -5.25 -2.76
C ILE A 119 -23.38 -5.19 -4.28
N ALA A 120 -24.59 -5.53 -4.77
CA ALA A 120 -24.96 -5.45 -6.18
C ALA A 120 -23.92 -6.07 -7.16
N GLY A 121 -23.35 -7.23 -6.81
CA GLY A 121 -22.34 -7.91 -7.64
C GLY A 121 -20.93 -7.32 -7.56
N THR A 122 -20.72 -6.29 -6.74
CA THR A 122 -19.41 -5.71 -6.41
C THR A 122 -19.04 -6.00 -4.96
N LYS A 123 -17.83 -5.61 -4.55
CA LYS A 123 -17.39 -5.62 -3.16
C LYS A 123 -16.97 -4.21 -2.77
N ILE A 124 -17.48 -3.73 -1.65
CA ILE A 124 -17.02 -2.49 -1.00
C ILE A 124 -16.07 -2.86 0.13
N ASP A 125 -15.00 -2.11 0.28
CA ASP A 125 -13.92 -2.44 1.22
C ASP A 125 -14.40 -2.59 2.67
N TYR A 126 -15.27 -1.68 3.14
CA TYR A 126 -15.70 -1.64 4.54
C TYR A 126 -17.19 -1.32 4.71
N LEU A 127 -17.82 -2.00 5.66
CA LEU A 127 -19.03 -1.53 6.35
C LEU A 127 -18.59 -1.05 7.73
N MET A 128 -18.90 0.20 8.06
CA MET A 128 -18.55 0.84 9.33
C MET A 128 -19.82 1.27 10.05
N THR A 129 -19.81 1.21 11.38
CA THR A 129 -20.97 1.50 12.21
C THR A 129 -20.64 2.54 13.29
N CYS A 130 -21.56 3.46 13.53
CA CYS A 130 -21.54 4.45 14.60
C CYS A 130 -22.95 4.58 15.16
N GLU A 131 -23.14 4.15 16.41
CA GLU A 131 -24.46 4.09 17.08
C GLU A 131 -25.53 3.36 16.25
N LEU A 132 -26.47 4.10 15.65
CA LEU A 132 -27.57 3.58 14.82
C LEU A 132 -27.37 3.83 13.32
N LYS A 133 -26.17 4.24 12.90
CA LYS A 133 -25.84 4.56 11.51
C LYS A 133 -24.71 3.70 10.98
N ASP A 134 -25.02 2.97 9.93
CA ASP A 134 -24.06 2.21 9.15
C ASP A 134 -23.69 2.96 7.86
N VAL A 135 -22.41 2.95 7.51
CA VAL A 135 -21.88 3.55 6.29
C VAL A 135 -20.99 2.58 5.55
N PHE A 136 -21.10 2.60 4.22
CA PHE A 136 -20.19 1.90 3.32
C PHE A 136 -19.00 2.81 3.00
N VAL A 137 -17.79 2.29 3.11
CA VAL A 137 -16.55 3.02 2.84
C VAL A 137 -15.69 2.23 1.86
N GLU A 138 -15.31 2.91 0.78
CA GLU A 138 -14.40 2.39 -0.24
C GLU A 138 -13.06 3.14 -0.14
N LEU A 139 -11.96 2.41 -0.03
CA LEU A 139 -10.62 2.96 0.03
C LEU A 139 -10.00 2.97 -1.37
N LYS A 140 -9.37 4.08 -1.73
CA LYS A 140 -8.69 4.23 -3.03
C LYS A 140 -7.24 4.65 -2.84
N SER A 141 -6.38 4.02 -3.62
CA SER A 141 -4.98 4.40 -3.73
C SER A 141 -4.85 5.70 -4.51
N ALA A 142 -4.21 6.71 -3.92
CA ALA A 142 -3.95 8.00 -4.56
C ALA A 142 -2.44 8.27 -4.59
N ALA A 143 -1.71 7.43 -5.33
CA ALA A 143 -0.26 7.53 -5.44
C ALA A 143 0.21 8.42 -6.60
N LEU A 144 -0.64 8.77 -7.57
CA LEU A 144 -0.24 9.60 -8.72
C LEU A 144 0.09 11.03 -8.29
N ARG A 145 1.24 11.55 -8.75
CA ARG A 145 1.62 12.95 -8.60
C ARG A 145 1.49 13.68 -9.93
N LEU A 146 0.85 14.85 -9.93
CA LEU A 146 0.77 15.74 -11.08
C LEU A 146 1.65 16.98 -10.82
N GLY A 147 2.53 17.31 -11.77
CA GLY A 147 3.38 18.50 -11.71
C GLY A 147 4.80 18.23 -11.18
N TYR A 148 5.77 18.36 -12.09
CA TYR A 148 7.20 18.57 -11.81
C TYR A 148 7.54 20.00 -12.22
#